data_AF-A0AAW8KWQ7-F1
#
_entry.id   AF-A0AAW8KWQ7-F1
#
_cell.length_a   1.000
_cell.length_b   1.000
_cell.length_c   1.000
_cell.angle_alpha   90.00
_cell.angle_beta   90.00
_cell.angle_gamma   90.00
#
_symmetry.space_group_name_H-M   'P 1'
#
loop_
_entity.id
_entity.type
_entity.pdbx_description
1 polymer ?
#
loop_
_entity_poly.entity_id
_entity_poly.type
_entity_poly.pdbx_seq_one_letter_code
_entity_poly.pdbx_strand_id
1 'polypeptide(L)'
;VTFWQAFLFWLKLGFISFGGPAGQIAVMHQELVEQKRWISEKRFLHALNYCMLLPGPEAQQLATYIGWLMHRTAGGLVAGILFVLPS
;
A
#
# COMPACT_ATOMS: atom_id res chain seq x y z
N VAL A 1 1.27 -3.66 -14.56
CA VAL A 1 2.40 -3.55 -13.62
C VAL A 1 3.04 -4.92 -13.47
N THR A 2 4.36 -5.02 -13.41
CA THR A 2 5.03 -6.33 -13.24
C THR A 2 5.08 -6.69 -11.76
N PHE A 3 4.81 -7.96 -11.42
CA PHE A 3 4.76 -8.44 -10.03
C PHE A 3 6.04 -8.13 -9.24
N TRP A 4 7.21 -8.24 -9.89
CA TRP A 4 8.50 -7.90 -9.30
C TRP A 4 8.63 -6.43 -8.89
N GLN A 5 8.08 -5.50 -9.67
CA GLN A 5 8.10 -4.07 -9.32
C GLN A 5 7.20 -3.79 -8.11
N ALA A 6 6.02 -4.42 -8.06
CA ALA A 6 5.12 -4.32 -6.93
C ALA A 6 5.78 -4.92 -5.67
N PHE A 7 6.38 -6.10 -5.77
CA PHE A 7 7.11 -6.75 -4.68
C PHE A 7 8.22 -5.88 -4.11
N LEU A 8 9.10 -5.32 -4.96
CA LEU A 8 10.17 -4.41 -4.52
C LEU A 8 9.63 -3.15 -3.86
N PHE A 9 8.51 -2.61 -4.35
CA PHE A 9 7.84 -1.47 -3.73
C PHE A 9 7.32 -1.83 -2.33
N TRP A 10 6.60 -2.94 -2.18
CA TRP A 10 6.09 -3.40 -0.88
C TRP A 10 7.20 -3.70 0.12
N LEU A 11 8.30 -4.30 -0.34
CA LEU A 11 9.47 -4.57 0.49
C LEU A 11 10.15 -3.27 0.94
N LYS A 12 10.32 -2.31 0.02
CA LYS A 12 10.82 -0.96 0.37
C LYS A 12 9.89 -0.27 1.37
N LEU A 13 8.58 -0.40 1.20
CA LEU A 13 7.59 0.23 2.07
C LEU A 13 7.60 -0.37 3.47
N GLY A 14 7.74 -1.70 3.60
CA GLY A 14 7.96 -2.39 4.88
C GLY A 14 9.23 -1.91 5.58
N PHE A 15 10.33 -1.74 4.87
CA PHE A 15 11.56 -1.19 5.47
C PHE A 15 11.46 0.30 5.84
N ILE A 16 10.53 1.05 5.26
CA ILE A 16 10.29 2.46 5.58
C ILE A 16 9.28 2.53 6.74
N SER A 17 9.79 2.41 7.96
CA SER A 17 9.03 2.65 9.20
C SER A 17 9.13 4.12 9.70
N PHE A 18 9.78 5.00 8.93
CA PHE A 18 10.00 6.40 9.31
C PHE A 18 8.75 7.26 9.06
N GLY A 19 8.22 7.89 10.12
CA GLY A 19 7.17 8.92 10.03
C GLY A 19 5.76 8.49 10.50
N GLY A 20 5.59 7.25 10.96
CA GLY A 20 4.30 6.72 11.42
C GLY A 20 3.33 6.38 10.28
N PRO A 21 2.09 5.96 10.60
CA PRO A 21 1.11 5.47 9.62
C PRO A 21 0.79 6.50 8.53
N ALA A 22 0.68 7.77 8.90
CA ALA A 22 0.40 8.86 7.96
C ALA A 22 1.54 9.07 6.94
N GLY A 23 2.80 8.93 7.38
CA GLY A 23 3.97 9.01 6.49
C GLY A 23 3.99 7.88 5.46
N GLN A 24 3.66 6.65 5.89
CA GLN A 24 3.56 5.51 4.98
C GLN A 24 2.44 5.71 3.94
N ILE A 25 1.27 6.19 4.36
CA ILE A 25 0.16 6.50 3.44
C ILE A 25 0.55 7.59 2.43
N ALA A 26 1.26 8.63 2.86
CA ALA A 26 1.73 9.69 1.96
C ALA A 26 2.73 9.16 0.92
N VAL A 27 3.67 8.31 1.33
CA VAL A 27 4.61 7.63 0.40
C VAL A 27 3.84 6.76 -0.59
N MET A 28 2.83 6.02 -0.12
CA MET A 28 1.97 5.21 -0.98
C MET A 28 1.25 6.07 -2.01
N HIS A 29 0.68 7.21 -1.61
CA HIS A 29 0.01 8.13 -2.54
C HIS A 29 1.00 8.66 -3.59
N GLN A 30 2.10 9.25 -3.16
CA GLN A 30 3.08 9.86 -4.05
C GLN A 30 3.71 8.84 -5.02
N GLU A 31 4.09 7.67 -4.54
CA GLU A 31 4.69 6.64 -5.40
C GLU A 31 3.64 5.96 -6.28
N LEU A 32 2.52 5.48 -5.73
CA LEU A 32 1.56 4.67 -6.49
C LEU A 32 0.65 5.50 -7.41
N VAL A 33 0.32 6.73 -7.02
CA VAL A 33 -0.59 7.61 -7.76
C VAL A 33 0.21 8.58 -8.63
N GLU A 34 1.15 9.35 -8.06
CA GLU A 34 1.82 10.41 -8.83
C GLU A 34 2.96 9.88 -9.69
N GLN A 35 3.95 9.20 -9.09
CA GLN A 35 5.15 8.76 -9.80
C GLN A 35 4.90 7.56 -10.70
N LYS A 36 4.39 6.46 -10.14
CA LYS A 36 4.20 5.19 -10.84
C LYS A 36 2.90 5.15 -11.64
N ARG A 37 1.89 5.94 -11.25
CA ARG A 37 0.53 5.96 -11.82
C ARG A 37 -0.10 4.56 -11.94
N TRP A 38 0.17 3.68 -10.99
CA TRP A 38 -0.38 2.33 -10.95
C TRP A 38 -1.85 2.31 -10.52
N ILE A 39 -2.27 3.30 -9.75
CA ILE A 39 -3.64 3.53 -9.30
C ILE A 39 -4.00 4.99 -9.54
N SER A 40 -5.23 5.26 -9.98
CA SER A 40 -5.74 6.63 -10.04
C SER A 40 -6.04 7.18 -8.64
N GLU A 41 -5.86 8.50 -8.48
CA GLU A 41 -6.12 9.24 -7.24
C GLU A 41 -7.50 8.92 -6.65
N LYS A 42 -8.55 8.90 -7.48
CA LYS A 42 -9.91 8.51 -7.05
C LYS A 42 -9.97 7.14 -6.39
N ARG A 43 -9.28 6.12 -6.92
CA ARG A 43 -9.28 4.76 -6.35
C ARG A 43 -8.47 4.72 -5.06
N PHE A 44 -7.37 5.46 -5.00
CA PHE A 44 -6.57 5.58 -3.78
C PHE A 44 -7.37 6.23 -2.66
N LEU A 45 -8.00 7.39 -2.93
CA LEU A 45 -8.86 8.08 -1.97
C LEU A 45 -10.05 7.22 -1.53
N HIS A 46 -10.62 6.42 -2.43
CA HIS A 46 -11.68 5.48 -2.07
C HIS A 46 -11.18 4.42 -1.08
N ALA A 47 -10.00 3.84 -1.33
CA ALA A 47 -9.37 2.87 -0.43
C ALA A 47 -8.99 3.51 0.92
N LEU A 48 -8.50 4.76 0.89
CA LEU A 48 -8.14 5.52 2.09
C LEU A 48 -9.36 5.81 2.96
N ASN A 49 -10.43 6.34 2.37
CA ASN A 49 -11.70 6.55 3.07
C ASN A 49 -12.24 5.25 3.66
N TYR A 50 -12.07 4.12 2.96
CA TYR A 50 -12.48 2.81 3.46
C TYR A 50 -11.66 2.38 4.69
N CYS A 51 -10.34 2.59 4.67
CA CYS A 51 -9.46 2.30 5.81
C CYS A 51 -9.71 3.22 7.00
N MET A 52 -10.06 4.49 6.77
CA MET A 52 -10.47 5.43 7.83
C MET A 52 -11.83 5.07 8.46
N LEU A 53 -12.68 4.36 7.70
CA LEU A 53 -13.99 3.89 8.16
C LEU A 53 -13.90 2.62 9.02
N LEU A 54 -12.88 1.80 8.80
CA LEU A 54 -12.65 0.55 9.51
C LEU A 54 -11.75 0.79 10.74
N PRO A 55 -12.19 0.41 11.96
CA PRO A 55 -11.30 0.49 13.12
C PRO A 55 -10.13 -0.50 12.93
N GLY A 56 -8.92 0.01 12.72
CA GLY A 56 -7.73 -0.82 12.51
C GLY A 56 -6.49 -0.05 12.03
N PRO A 57 -5.37 -0.75 11.78
CA PRO A 57 -4.14 -0.14 11.26
C PRO A 57 -4.33 0.31 9.80
N GLU A 58 -4.69 1.58 9.62
CA GLU A 58 -5.08 2.19 8.34
C GLU A 58 -4.08 1.90 7.20
N ALA A 59 -2.79 2.11 7.46
CA ALA A 59 -1.73 1.93 6.46
C ALA A 59 -1.60 0.46 6.00
N GLN A 60 -1.81 -0.50 6.90
CA GLN A 60 -1.75 -1.94 6.56
C GLN A 60 -2.96 -2.36 5.72
N GLN A 61 -4.15 -1.90 6.09
CA GLN A 61 -5.36 -2.17 5.31
C GLN A 61 -5.23 -1.58 3.90
N LEU A 62 -4.72 -0.34 3.80
CA LEU A 62 -4.47 0.33 2.53
C LEU A 62 -3.45 -0.45 1.70
N ALA A 63 -2.36 -0.90 2.31
CA ALA A 63 -1.34 -1.71 1.65
C ALA A 63 -1.90 -3.03 1.11
N THR A 64 -2.63 -3.76 1.94
CA THR A 64 -3.25 -5.04 1.57
C THR A 64 -4.27 -4.85 0.45
N TYR A 65 -5.11 -3.81 0.54
CA TYR A 65 -6.13 -3.51 -0.46
C TYR A 65 -5.51 -3.07 -1.80
N ILE A 66 -4.50 -2.21 -1.78
CA ILE A 66 -3.81 -1.78 -2.99
C ILE A 66 -3.02 -2.94 -3.61
N GLY A 67 -2.33 -3.74 -2.80
CA GLY A 67 -1.68 -4.97 -3.24
C GLY A 67 -2.68 -5.89 -3.94
N TRP A 68 -3.86 -6.06 -3.35
CA TRP A 68 -4.94 -6.82 -3.94
C TRP A 68 -5.46 -6.20 -5.26
N LEU A 69 -5.60 -4.89 -5.33
CA LEU A 69 -6.05 -4.21 -6.53
C LEU A 69 -5.06 -4.36 -7.70
N MET A 70 -3.77 -4.46 -7.41
CA MET A 70 -2.71 -4.57 -8.41
C MET A 70 -2.53 -5.98 -8.97
N HIS A 71 -2.53 -7.01 -8.10
CA HIS A 71 -2.21 -8.40 -8.49
C HIS A 71 -3.19 -9.43 -7.88
N ARG A 72 -4.42 -9.02 -7.56
CA ARG A 72 -5.43 -9.86 -6.89
C ARG A 72 -4.88 -10.50 -5.62
N THR A 73 -5.25 -11.73 -5.32
CA THR A 73 -4.88 -12.46 -4.11
C THR A 73 -3.37 -12.51 -3.87
N ALA A 74 -2.55 -12.69 -4.91
CA ALA A 74 -1.09 -12.74 -4.78
C ALA A 74 -0.50 -11.39 -4.33
N GLY A 75 -0.99 -10.27 -4.88
CA GLY A 75 -0.50 -8.94 -4.49
C GLY A 75 -0.98 -8.53 -3.11
N GLY A 76 -2.21 -8.89 -2.73
CA GLY A 76 -2.73 -8.60 -1.39
C GLY A 76 -1.97 -9.35 -0.31
N LEU A 77 -1.66 -10.63 -0.54
CA LEU A 77 -0.88 -11.45 0.38
C LEU A 77 0.55 -10.90 0.53
N VAL A 78 1.21 -10.60 -0.59
CA VAL A 78 2.58 -10.06 -0.60
C VAL A 78 2.63 -8.68 0.07
N ALA A 79 1.69 -7.79 -0.24
CA ALA A 79 1.65 -6.46 0.36
C ALA A 79 1.38 -6.53 1.87
N GLY A 80 0.40 -7.33 2.30
CA GLY A 80 0.10 -7.50 3.73
C GLY A 80 1.25 -8.14 4.51
N ILE A 81 1.87 -9.19 3.96
CA ILE A 81 3.00 -9.89 4.58
C ILE A 81 4.23 -8.98 4.65
N LEU A 82 4.61 -8.31 3.56
CA LEU A 82 5.77 -7.42 3.53
C LEU A 82 5.57 -6.14 4.36
N PHE A 83 4.33 -5.67 4.50
CA PHE A 83 4.01 -4.53 5.35
C PHE A 83 4.13 -4.87 6.85
N VAL A 84 3.79 -6.10 7.24
CA VAL A 84 3.96 -6.62 8.61
C VAL A 84 5.41 -7.03 8.89
N LEU A 85 6.21 -7.31 7.85
CA LEU A 85 7.63 -7.67 7.95
C LEU A 85 8.57 -6.44 8.00
N PRO A 86 8.37 -5.53 8.96
CA PRO A 86 9.52 -5.03 9.71
C PRO A 86 9.30 -5.24 11.21
N SER A 87 9.79 -6.37 11.73
CA SER A 87 10.17 -6.47 13.15
C SER A 87 11.65 -6.20 13.28
#